data_AF-A0A7H9DXW8-F1
#
_entry.id   AF-A0A7H9DXW8-F1
#
_cell.length_a   1.000
_cell.length_b   1.000
_cell.length_c   1.000
_cell.angle_alpha   90.00
_cell.angle_beta   90.00
_cell.angle_gamma   90.00
#
_symmetry.space_group_name_H-M   'P 1'
#
loop_
_entity.id
_entity.type
_entity.pdbx_description
1 polymer ?
#
loop_
_entity_poly.entity_id
_entity_poly.type
_entity_poly.pdbx_seq_one_letter_code
_entity_poly.pdbx_strand_id
1 'polypeptide(L)'
;MVLDITVLLLALLLMVLGCVRGFVKEALGIAGLVAVIFVTISHGDYFSEMYGARVRSEALAEVFSRVTVFIGSMACVILVNGIVIRILSPLRHSLLDRVSGSILGMAKGLVFSYFLFLAMETFLYIFAPYPKHDLDTRIELPSWFVETYSYNVFSVASEYVGNVVSDDTYEKITLIVRSFLDKKRASHRPGKYEYSDEI
;
A
#
# COMPACT_ATOMS: atom_id res chain seq x y z
N MET A 1 -7.83 19.32 -7.52
CA MET A 1 -7.29 20.37 -6.61
C MET A 1 -6.83 19.82 -5.25
N VAL A 2 -7.69 19.22 -4.42
CA VAL A 2 -7.28 18.73 -3.08
C VAL A 2 -6.17 17.66 -3.17
N LEU A 3 -6.28 16.76 -4.15
CA LEU A 3 -5.26 15.75 -4.45
C LEU A 3 -3.91 16.36 -4.81
N ASP A 4 -3.89 17.33 -5.72
CA ASP A 4 -2.63 17.97 -6.15
C ASP A 4 -1.90 18.61 -4.96
N ILE A 5 -2.64 19.32 -4.08
CA ILE A 5 -2.06 19.93 -2.87
C ILE A 5 -1.54 18.85 -1.92
N THR A 6 -2.26 17.74 -1.75
CA THR A 6 -1.86 16.64 -0.87
C THR A 6 -0.58 15.96 -1.37
N VAL A 7 -0.53 15.67 -2.68
CA VAL A 7 0.64 15.09 -3.35
C VAL A 7 1.85 16.02 -3.25
N LEU A 8 1.65 17.31 -3.55
CA LEU A 8 2.71 18.32 -3.47
C LEU A 8 3.25 18.44 -2.05
N LEU A 9 2.37 18.48 -1.05
CA LEU A 9 2.75 18.62 0.36
C LEU A 9 3.46 17.36 0.87
N LEU A 10 3.02 16.17 0.46
CA LEU A 10 3.67 14.90 0.78
C LEU A 10 5.07 14.82 0.15
N ALA A 11 5.19 15.19 -1.13
CA ALA A 11 6.46 15.22 -1.84
C ALA A 11 7.44 16.22 -1.21
N LEU A 12 6.96 17.42 -0.86
CA LEU A 12 7.74 18.44 -0.18
C LEU A 12 8.21 17.95 1.21
N LEU A 13 7.31 17.34 1.98
CA LEU A 13 7.64 16.81 3.30
C LEU A 13 8.74 15.74 3.20
N LEU A 14 8.61 14.82 2.25
CA LEU A 14 9.57 13.73 2.06
C LEU A 14 10.91 14.23 1.48
N MET A 15 10.88 15.27 0.65
CA MET A 15 12.08 15.97 0.18
C MET A 15 12.84 16.63 1.35
N VAL A 16 12.14 17.35 2.23
CA VAL A 16 12.73 17.96 3.43
C VAL A 16 13.27 16.87 4.38
N LEU A 17 12.52 15.78 4.56
CA LEU A 17 12.94 14.66 5.40
C LEU A 17 14.21 13.98 4.86
N GLY A 18 14.33 13.85 3.53
CA GLY A 18 15.54 13.36 2.85
C GLY A 18 16.75 14.28 3.03
N CYS A 19 16.52 15.61 3.00
CA CYS A 19 17.55 16.61 3.30
C CYS A 19 18.08 16.49 4.74
N VAL A 20 17.18 16.27 5.71
CA VAL A 20 17.52 16.16 7.15
C VAL A 20 18.21 14.82 7.47
N ARG A 21 17.79 13.72 6.83
CA ARG A 21 18.37 12.38 7.07
C ARG A 21 19.71 12.16 6.38
N GLY A 22 19.92 12.77 5.21
CA GLY A 22 21.12 12.61 4.37
C GLY A 22 21.05 11.41 3.42
N PHE A 23 21.76 11.49 2.30
CA PHE A 23 21.79 10.54 1.19
C PHE A 23 22.09 9.12 1.64
N VAL A 24 23.17 8.94 2.42
CA VAL A 24 23.64 7.61 2.82
C VAL A 24 22.56 6.85 3.58
N LYS A 25 21.84 7.51 4.49
CA LYS A 25 20.74 6.89 5.24
C LYS A 25 19.59 6.49 4.32
N GLU A 26 19.23 7.38 3.40
CA GLU A 26 18.10 7.17 2.50
C GLU A 26 18.39 6.05 1.49
N ALA A 27 19.59 6.03 0.93
CA ALA A 27 20.07 5.00 0.00
C ALA A 27 20.19 3.62 0.66
N LEU A 28 20.76 3.54 1.87
CA LEU A 28 20.82 2.28 2.63
C LEU A 28 19.43 1.76 3.00
N GLY A 29 18.49 2.66 3.31
CA GLY A 29 17.10 2.30 3.56
C GLY A 29 16.42 1.69 2.34
N ILE A 30 16.64 2.26 1.15
CA ILE A 30 16.08 1.74 -0.11
C ILE A 30 16.77 0.43 -0.49
N ALA A 31 18.10 0.36 -0.46
CA ALA A 31 18.84 -0.86 -0.75
C ALA A 31 18.42 -2.00 0.20
N GLY A 32 18.23 -1.67 1.48
CA GLY A 32 17.70 -2.58 2.47
C GLY A 32 16.28 -3.07 2.15
N LEU A 33 15.39 -2.17 1.74
CA LEU A 33 14.03 -2.54 1.32
C LEU A 33 14.05 -3.50 0.12
N VAL A 34 14.87 -3.22 -0.89
CA VAL A 34 15.02 -4.09 -2.08
C VAL A 34 15.55 -5.47 -1.68
N ALA A 35 16.54 -5.52 -0.79
CA ALA A 35 17.06 -6.78 -0.26
C ALA A 35 15.97 -7.59 0.49
N VAL A 36 15.16 -6.92 1.32
CA VAL A 36 14.05 -7.55 2.04
C VAL A 36 12.98 -8.09 1.09
N ILE A 37 12.63 -7.34 0.04
CA ILE A 37 11.68 -7.80 -0.97
C ILE A 37 12.22 -9.06 -1.65
N PHE A 38 13.50 -9.07 -2.04
CA PHE A 38 14.12 -10.24 -2.65
C PHE A 38 14.13 -11.47 -1.71
N VAL A 39 14.45 -11.27 -0.43
CA VAL A 39 14.39 -12.32 0.59
C VAL A 39 12.95 -12.83 0.78
N THR A 40 11.97 -11.92 0.79
CA THR A 40 10.55 -12.28 0.97
C THR A 40 10.01 -13.05 -0.23
N ILE A 41 10.42 -12.71 -1.47
CA ILE A 41 10.02 -13.46 -2.66
C ILE A 41 10.65 -14.85 -2.66
N SER A 42 11.92 -14.97 -2.24
CA SER A 42 12.64 -16.25 -2.24
C SER A 42 12.30 -17.19 -1.07
N HIS A 43 11.96 -16.63 0.09
CA HIS A 43 11.74 -17.38 1.34
C HIS A 43 10.37 -17.13 1.98
N GLY A 44 9.44 -16.51 1.26
CA GLY A 44 8.14 -16.09 1.78
C GLY A 44 7.25 -17.21 2.29
N ASP A 45 7.42 -18.41 1.75
CA ASP A 45 6.57 -19.56 2.06
C ASP A 45 7.13 -20.43 3.20
N TYR A 46 8.30 -20.06 3.77
CA TYR A 46 9.01 -20.84 4.78
C TYR A 46 8.18 -21.12 6.05
N PHE A 47 7.28 -20.21 6.44
CA PHE A 47 6.40 -20.39 7.59
C PHE A 47 4.99 -20.83 7.22
N SER A 48 4.69 -21.05 5.94
CA SER A 48 3.33 -21.38 5.47
C SER A 48 2.81 -22.69 6.09
N GLU A 49 3.64 -23.72 6.17
CA GLU A 49 3.31 -25.01 6.80
C GLU A 49 3.02 -24.85 8.31
N MET A 50 3.78 -23.98 8.99
CA MET A 50 3.62 -23.74 10.43
C MET A 50 2.30 -23.01 10.75
N TYR A 51 1.86 -22.11 9.86
CA TYR A 51 0.58 -21.41 9.98
C TYR A 51 -0.61 -22.22 9.43
N GLY A 52 -0.40 -23.08 8.44
CA GLY A 52 -1.43 -23.97 7.89
C GLY A 52 -2.02 -24.91 8.94
N ALA A 53 -1.24 -25.29 9.95
CA ALA A 53 -1.73 -26.07 11.09
C ALA A 53 -2.71 -25.32 12.02
N ARG A 54 -2.78 -23.98 11.94
CA ARG A 54 -3.59 -23.13 12.84
C ARG A 54 -4.68 -22.32 12.12
N VAL A 55 -4.57 -22.14 10.80
CA VAL A 55 -5.49 -21.31 10.01
C VAL A 55 -6.19 -22.18 8.96
N ARG A 56 -7.53 -22.18 8.98
CA ARG A 56 -8.38 -22.98 8.08
C ARG A 56 -8.30 -22.60 6.60
N SER A 57 -7.69 -21.45 6.27
CA SER A 57 -7.59 -20.94 4.90
C SER A 57 -6.12 -20.85 4.51
N GLU A 58 -5.74 -21.63 3.49
CA GLU A 58 -4.37 -21.70 2.96
C GLU A 58 -3.89 -20.32 2.48
N ALA A 59 -4.76 -19.57 1.80
CA ALA A 59 -4.47 -18.20 1.34
C ALA A 59 -4.11 -17.25 2.50
N LEU A 60 -4.79 -17.37 3.65
CA LEU A 60 -4.45 -16.55 4.82
C LEU A 60 -3.11 -16.97 5.44
N ALA A 61 -2.84 -18.27 5.53
CA ALA A 61 -1.59 -18.79 6.07
C ALA A 61 -0.37 -18.35 5.26
N GLU A 62 -0.48 -18.37 3.93
CA GLU A 62 0.56 -17.91 3.00
C GLU A 62 0.85 -16.41 3.17
N VAL A 63 -0.20 -15.58 3.26
CA VAL A 63 -0.05 -14.13 3.51
C VAL A 63 0.62 -13.87 4.86
N PHE A 64 0.19 -14.54 5.93
CA PHE A 64 0.81 -14.38 7.26
C PHE A 64 2.27 -14.85 7.29
N SER A 65 2.61 -15.92 6.56
CA SER A 65 3.99 -16.37 6.42
C SER A 65 4.86 -15.28 5.78
N ARG A 66 4.43 -14.77 4.62
CA ARG A 66 5.16 -13.74 3.87
C ARG A 66 5.33 -12.46 4.67
N VAL A 67 4.29 -12.01 5.36
CA VAL A 67 4.35 -10.83 6.24
C VAL A 67 5.35 -11.05 7.38
N THR A 68 5.37 -12.24 7.97
CA THR A 68 6.30 -12.56 9.06
C THR A 68 7.75 -12.55 8.59
N VAL A 69 8.04 -13.15 7.43
CA VAL A 69 9.38 -13.13 6.80
C VAL A 69 9.80 -11.71 6.46
N PHE A 70 8.89 -10.91 5.91
CA PHE A 70 9.15 -9.51 5.58
C PHE A 70 9.50 -8.70 6.83
N ILE A 71 8.71 -8.79 7.90
CA ILE A 71 8.97 -8.05 9.14
C ILE A 71 10.30 -8.49 9.78
N GLY A 72 10.55 -9.81 9.84
CA GLY A 72 11.78 -10.35 10.42
C GLY A 72 13.03 -9.90 9.67
N SER A 73 13.03 -10.01 8.34
CA SER A 73 14.15 -9.58 7.50
C SER A 73 14.33 -8.05 7.52
N MET A 74 13.24 -7.29 7.54
CA MET A 74 13.28 -5.83 7.67
C MET A 74 13.90 -5.39 9.00
N ALA A 75 13.56 -6.07 10.10
CA ALA A 75 14.19 -5.80 11.39
C ALA A 75 15.71 -6.03 11.36
N CYS A 76 16.17 -7.13 10.75
CA CYS A 76 17.59 -7.39 10.56
C CYS A 76 18.29 -6.29 9.74
N VAL A 77 17.68 -5.89 8.62
CA VAL A 77 18.21 -4.82 7.76
C VAL A 77 18.29 -3.48 8.50
N ILE A 78 17.29 -3.13 9.31
CA ILE A 78 17.30 -1.90 10.11
C ILE A 78 18.47 -1.91 11.12
N LEU A 79 18.71 -3.06 11.77
CA LEU A 79 19.82 -3.21 12.71
C LEU A 79 21.18 -3.05 12.01
N VAL A 80 21.38 -3.75 10.89
CA VAL A 80 22.61 -3.66 10.09
C VAL A 80 22.82 -2.24 9.59
N ASN A 81 21.80 -1.61 9.02
CA ASN A 81 21.86 -0.23 8.56
C ASN A 81 22.24 0.72 9.70
N GLY A 82 21.70 0.53 10.91
CA GLY A 82 22.05 1.33 12.08
C GLY A 82 23.55 1.27 12.42
N ILE A 83 24.15 0.08 12.32
CA ILE A 83 25.59 -0.12 12.54
C ILE A 83 26.40 0.55 11.42
N VAL A 84 26.04 0.29 10.15
CA VAL A 84 26.72 0.87 8.98
C VAL A 84 26.70 2.40 9.04
N ILE A 85 25.56 2.99 9.37
CA ILE A 85 25.40 4.43 9.53
C ILE A 85 26.30 5.00 10.62
N ARG A 86 26.49 4.28 11.73
CA ARG A 86 27.37 4.71 12.82
C ARG A 86 28.84 4.69 12.38
N ILE A 87 29.25 3.70 11.59
CA ILE A 87 30.60 3.62 11.02
C ILE A 87 30.84 4.72 9.97
N LEU A 88 29.82 5.03 9.16
CA LEU A 88 29.88 6.08 8.13
C LEU A 88 29.66 7.50 8.68
N SER A 89 29.36 7.67 9.98
CA SER A 89 29.12 8.99 10.57
C SER A 89 30.24 10.03 10.37
N PRO A 90 31.55 9.67 10.42
CA PRO A 90 32.61 10.65 10.24
C PRO A 90 32.76 11.13 8.79
N LEU A 91 32.25 10.37 7.80
CA LEU A 91 32.29 10.73 6.38
C LEU A 91 31.19 11.74 5.98
N ARG A 92 30.24 12.04 6.87
CA ARG A 92 28.98 12.78 6.57
C ARG A 92 29.06 14.31 6.67
N HIS A 93 30.25 14.91 6.68
CA HIS A 93 30.39 16.37 6.76
C HIS A 93 30.13 17.13 5.44
N SER A 94 29.89 16.43 4.33
CA SER A 94 29.76 17.07 3.02
C SER A 94 28.33 17.55 2.74
N LEU A 95 28.20 18.80 2.26
CA LEU A 95 26.93 19.35 1.73
C LEU A 95 26.33 18.48 0.63
N LEU A 96 27.16 17.71 -0.09
CA LEU A 96 26.72 16.71 -1.08
C LEU A 96 25.84 15.61 -0.46
N ASP A 97 26.11 15.17 0.78
CA ASP A 97 25.27 14.16 1.46
C ASP A 97 23.84 14.67 1.68
N ARG A 98 23.67 15.97 1.95
CA ARG A 98 22.34 16.58 2.11
C ARG A 98 21.61 16.76 0.78
N VAL A 99 22.28 17.28 -0.25
CA VAL A 99 21.66 17.53 -1.56
C VAL A 99 21.24 16.23 -2.23
N SER A 100 22.11 15.22 -2.24
CA SER A 100 21.76 13.91 -2.78
C SER A 100 20.66 13.22 -1.96
N GLY A 101 20.59 13.49 -0.65
CA GLY A 101 19.49 13.04 0.21
C GLY A 101 18.14 13.66 -0.14
N SER A 102 18.12 14.95 -0.52
CA SER A 102 16.90 15.62 -1.01
C SER A 102 16.38 15.00 -2.30
N ILE A 103 17.27 14.65 -3.24
CA ILE A 103 16.89 14.02 -4.53
C ILE A 103 16.26 12.65 -4.29
N LEU A 104 16.87 11.82 -3.43
CA LEU A 104 16.31 10.52 -3.04
C LEU A 104 15.00 10.66 -2.24
N GLY A 105 14.92 11.64 -1.34
CA GLY A 105 13.68 11.95 -0.62
C GLY A 105 12.55 12.34 -1.55
N MET A 106 12.84 13.12 -2.59
CA MET A 106 11.87 13.51 -3.62
C MET A 106 11.42 12.31 -4.46
N ALA A 107 12.35 11.44 -4.87
CA ALA A 107 12.01 10.19 -5.57
C ALA A 107 11.11 9.28 -4.73
N LYS A 108 11.42 9.12 -3.43
CA LYS A 108 10.54 8.38 -2.50
C LYS A 108 9.20 9.07 -2.31
N GLY A 109 9.17 10.39 -2.29
CA GLY A 109 7.94 11.19 -2.23
C GLY A 109 7.01 10.91 -3.40
N LEU A 110 7.56 10.84 -4.61
CA LEU A 110 6.81 10.46 -5.82
C LEU A 110 6.28 9.02 -5.73
N VAL A 111 7.12 8.07 -5.32
CA VAL A 111 6.70 6.66 -5.16
C VAL A 111 5.59 6.53 -4.11
N PHE A 112 5.76 7.14 -2.93
CA PHE A 112 4.74 7.12 -1.88
C PHE A 112 3.46 7.82 -2.29
N SER A 113 3.56 8.93 -3.03
CA SER A 113 2.41 9.61 -3.60
C SER A 113 1.64 8.70 -4.57
N TYR A 114 2.34 7.93 -5.39
CA TYR A 114 1.70 6.96 -6.29
C TYR A 114 0.99 5.85 -5.50
N PHE A 115 1.64 5.29 -4.48
CA PHE A 115 0.98 4.33 -3.58
C PHE A 115 -0.25 4.91 -2.88
N LEU A 116 -0.20 6.18 -2.45
CA LEU A 116 -1.33 6.87 -1.85
C LEU A 116 -2.47 7.05 -2.87
N PHE A 117 -2.13 7.40 -4.12
CA PHE A 117 -3.09 7.49 -5.21
C PHE A 117 -3.79 6.14 -5.44
N LEU A 118 -3.04 5.04 -5.58
CA LEU A 118 -3.61 3.69 -5.73
C LEU A 118 -4.47 3.28 -4.54
N ALA A 119 -4.03 3.58 -3.31
CA ALA A 119 -4.80 3.29 -2.10
C ALA A 119 -6.11 4.08 -2.08
N MET A 120 -6.07 5.34 -2.50
CA MET A 120 -7.24 6.21 -2.58
C MET A 120 -8.20 5.77 -3.69
N GLU A 121 -7.69 5.43 -4.88
CA GLU A 121 -8.47 4.87 -5.99
C GLU A 121 -9.16 3.57 -5.56
N THR A 122 -8.41 2.63 -4.96
CA THR A 122 -8.95 1.37 -4.43
C THR A 122 -9.99 1.62 -3.35
N PHE A 123 -9.72 2.51 -2.41
CA PHE A 123 -10.67 2.89 -1.36
C PHE A 123 -11.95 3.47 -1.96
N LEU A 124 -11.82 4.33 -2.96
CA LEU A 124 -12.95 4.98 -3.59
C LEU A 124 -13.76 4.00 -4.44
N TYR A 125 -13.11 3.04 -5.10
CA TYR A 125 -13.79 1.93 -5.78
C TYR A 125 -14.58 1.05 -4.80
N ILE A 126 -14.03 0.78 -3.61
CA ILE A 126 -14.68 -0.01 -2.56
C ILE A 126 -15.88 0.72 -1.95
N PHE A 127 -15.78 2.04 -1.76
CA PHE A 127 -16.82 2.86 -1.11
C PHE A 127 -17.78 3.54 -2.08
N ALA A 128 -17.47 3.58 -3.38
CA ALA A 128 -18.36 4.12 -4.40
C ALA A 128 -19.66 3.30 -4.41
N PRO A 129 -20.84 3.95 -4.32
CA PRO A 129 -22.11 3.27 -4.48
C PRO A 129 -22.18 2.72 -5.91
N TYR A 130 -22.01 1.41 -6.06
CA TYR A 130 -22.14 0.74 -7.35
C TYR A 130 -23.58 0.95 -7.88
N PRO A 131 -23.77 1.54 -9.07
CA PRO A 131 -25.09 1.65 -9.67
C PRO A 131 -25.62 0.23 -9.90
N LYS A 132 -26.84 -0.01 -9.40
CA LYS A 132 -27.36 -1.36 -9.16
C LYS A 132 -27.89 -2.06 -10.42
N HIS A 133 -27.59 -1.62 -11.64
CA HIS A 133 -28.34 -2.16 -12.78
C HIS A 133 -27.70 -2.25 -14.17
N ASP A 134 -26.40 -2.04 -14.36
CA ASP A 134 -25.79 -2.28 -15.69
C ASP A 134 -24.33 -2.76 -15.54
N LEU A 135 -24.04 -3.93 -16.13
CA LEU A 135 -22.70 -4.54 -16.13
C LEU A 135 -21.69 -3.81 -17.06
N ASP A 136 -22.16 -2.82 -17.83
CA ASP A 136 -21.34 -2.05 -18.80
C ASP A 136 -21.06 -0.60 -18.36
N THR A 137 -21.56 -0.16 -17.21
CA THR A 137 -21.30 1.20 -16.74
C THR A 137 -19.91 1.28 -16.12
N ARG A 138 -18.95 1.89 -16.82
CA ARG A 138 -17.66 2.28 -16.24
C ARG A 138 -17.94 3.07 -14.97
N ILE A 139 -17.31 2.66 -13.86
CA ILE A 139 -17.46 3.34 -12.58
C ILE A 139 -17.00 4.78 -12.76
N GLU A 140 -17.96 5.69 -12.75
CA GLU A 140 -17.69 7.12 -12.80
C GLU A 140 -17.13 7.54 -11.44
N LEU A 141 -15.80 7.56 -11.36
CA LEU A 141 -15.09 8.16 -10.24
C LEU A 141 -15.54 9.64 -10.13
N PRO A 142 -15.68 10.18 -8.90
CA PRO A 142 -16.11 11.56 -8.69
C PRO A 142 -15.27 12.54 -9.50
N SER A 143 -15.92 13.54 -10.09
CA SER A 143 -15.27 14.54 -10.95
C SER A 143 -14.07 15.23 -10.29
N TRP A 144 -14.13 15.49 -8.98
CA TRP A 144 -13.01 16.07 -8.22
C TRP A 144 -11.73 15.19 -8.20
N PHE A 145 -11.86 13.89 -8.47
CA PHE A 145 -10.76 12.93 -8.55
C PHE A 145 -10.18 12.86 -9.98
N VAL A 146 -11.04 12.75 -10.99
CA VAL A 146 -10.64 12.53 -12.39
C VAL A 146 -10.15 13.82 -13.06
N GLU A 147 -10.66 14.98 -12.68
CA GLU A 147 -10.27 16.29 -13.25
C GLU A 147 -8.92 16.80 -12.72
N THR A 148 -8.28 16.07 -11.81
CA THR A 148 -7.03 16.48 -11.15
C THR A 148 -5.82 16.14 -12.03
N TYR A 149 -4.85 17.05 -12.14
CA TYR A 149 -3.66 16.86 -12.99
C TYR A 149 -2.83 15.62 -12.59
N SER A 150 -2.78 15.34 -11.27
CA SER A 150 -2.19 14.12 -10.72
C SER A 150 -2.81 12.84 -11.29
N TYR A 151 -4.11 12.82 -11.62
CA TYR A 151 -4.77 11.65 -12.21
C TYR A 151 -4.17 11.32 -13.58
N ASN A 152 -3.93 12.31 -14.42
CA ASN A 152 -3.39 12.10 -15.77
C ASN A 152 -1.93 11.59 -15.75
N VAL A 153 -1.15 12.03 -14.76
CA VAL A 153 0.24 11.56 -14.56
C VAL A 153 0.27 10.11 -14.05
N PHE A 154 -0.63 9.78 -13.12
CA PHE A 154 -0.66 8.46 -12.49
C PHE A 154 -1.50 7.43 -13.25
N SER A 155 -2.42 7.84 -14.12
CA SER A 155 -3.22 6.94 -14.97
C SER A 155 -2.35 6.23 -16.01
N VAL A 156 -1.35 6.92 -16.54
CA VAL A 156 -0.35 6.30 -17.42
C VAL A 156 0.37 5.18 -16.67
N ALA A 157 0.77 5.42 -15.42
CA ALA A 157 1.41 4.40 -14.59
C ALA A 157 0.44 3.27 -14.19
N SER A 158 -0.84 3.57 -13.92
CA SER A 158 -1.83 2.55 -13.58
C SER A 158 -2.19 1.66 -14.77
N GLU A 159 -2.13 2.15 -16.00
CA GLU A 159 -2.27 1.32 -17.20
C GLU A 159 -1.15 0.26 -17.29
N TYR A 160 0.10 0.61 -16.96
CA TYR A 160 1.19 -0.35 -16.85
C TYR A 160 0.98 -1.36 -15.72
N VAL A 161 0.45 -0.91 -14.58
CA VAL A 161 0.14 -1.80 -13.45
C VAL A 161 -1.06 -2.71 -13.76
N GLY A 162 -2.06 -2.25 -14.51
CA GLY A 162 -3.22 -3.06 -14.93
C GLY A 162 -2.84 -4.23 -15.84
N ASN A 163 -1.74 -4.11 -16.59
CA ASN A 163 -1.18 -5.25 -17.34
C ASN A 163 -0.49 -6.28 -16.44
N VAL A 164 -0.07 -5.90 -15.23
CA VAL A 164 0.60 -6.77 -14.24
C VAL A 164 -0.40 -7.31 -13.20
N VAL A 165 -1.44 -6.54 -12.88
CA VAL A 165 -2.49 -6.86 -11.91
C VAL A 165 -3.75 -7.26 -12.69
N SER A 166 -3.99 -8.56 -12.83
CA SER A 166 -5.18 -9.09 -13.53
C SER A 166 -6.49 -8.62 -12.88
N ASP A 167 -7.51 -8.37 -13.71
CA ASP A 167 -8.87 -7.92 -13.33
C ASP A 167 -9.51 -8.77 -12.21
N ASP A 168 -9.17 -10.07 -12.13
CA ASP A 168 -9.57 -11.01 -11.07
C ASP A 168 -9.21 -10.54 -9.64
N THR A 169 -8.19 -9.69 -9.50
CA THR A 169 -7.76 -9.14 -8.20
C THR A 169 -8.81 -8.19 -7.63
N TYR A 170 -9.41 -7.33 -8.47
CA TYR A 170 -10.44 -6.39 -8.05
C TYR A 170 -11.72 -7.12 -7.65
N GLU A 171 -12.07 -8.18 -8.37
CA GLU A 171 -13.22 -9.02 -8.07
C GLU A 171 -13.05 -9.75 -6.72
N LYS A 172 -11.89 -10.37 -6.47
CA LYS A 172 -11.56 -11.03 -5.21
C LYS A 172 -11.58 -10.06 -4.02
N ILE A 173 -10.98 -8.89 -4.15
CA ILE A 173 -10.99 -7.85 -3.09
C ILE A 173 -12.43 -7.43 -2.79
N THR A 174 -13.25 -7.23 -3.83
CA THR A 174 -14.66 -6.84 -3.69
C THR A 174 -15.48 -7.91 -2.97
N LEU A 175 -15.28 -9.19 -3.30
CA LEU A 175 -15.94 -10.31 -2.62
C LEU A 175 -15.55 -10.41 -1.13
N ILE A 176 -14.26 -10.26 -0.81
CA ILE A 176 -13.78 -10.28 0.57
C ILE A 176 -14.41 -9.13 1.36
N VAL A 177 -14.34 -7.89 0.86
CA VAL A 177 -14.91 -6.73 1.54
C VAL A 177 -16.43 -6.89 1.72
N ARG A 178 -17.14 -7.41 0.71
CA ARG A 178 -18.58 -7.67 0.78
C ARG A 178 -18.91 -8.68 1.89
N SER A 179 -18.14 -9.76 2.03
CA SER A 179 -18.33 -10.73 3.11
C SER A 179 -18.18 -10.10 4.51
N PHE A 180 -17.24 -9.17 4.68
CA PHE A 180 -17.05 -8.45 5.93
C PHE A 180 -18.15 -7.41 6.19
N LEU A 181 -18.57 -6.67 5.16
CA LEU A 181 -19.63 -5.67 5.26
C LEU A 181 -21.00 -6.31 5.53
N ASP A 182 -21.31 -7.44 4.89
CA ASP A 182 -22.57 -8.17 5.14
C ASP A 182 -22.57 -8.80 6.53
N LYS A 183 -21.43 -9.33 7.00
CA LYS A 183 -21.29 -9.79 8.39
C LYS A 183 -21.50 -8.65 9.40
N LYS A 184 -20.96 -7.45 9.12
CA LYS A 184 -21.16 -6.25 9.96
C LYS A 184 -22.60 -5.73 9.90
N ARG A 185 -23.25 -5.77 8.74
CA ARG A 185 -24.68 -5.42 8.57
C ARG A 185 -25.60 -6.41 9.27
N ALA A 186 -25.32 -7.71 9.21
CA ALA A 186 -26.06 -8.75 9.91
C ALA A 186 -25.95 -8.60 11.44
N SER A 187 -24.77 -8.18 11.92
CA SER A 187 -24.55 -7.90 13.35
C SER A 187 -25.19 -6.60 13.86
N HIS A 188 -25.68 -5.71 12.97
CA HIS A 188 -26.31 -4.44 13.33
C HIS A 188 -27.83 -4.41 13.10
N ARG A 189 -28.47 -5.53 12.73
CA ARG A 189 -29.93 -5.67 12.83
C ARG A 189 -30.29 -6.29 14.19
N PRO A 190 -30.72 -5.51 15.21
CA PRO A 190 -31.55 -6.08 16.26
C PRO A 190 -32.84 -6.62 15.60
N GLY A 191 -33.21 -7.84 15.97
CA GLY A 191 -34.19 -8.66 15.28
C GLY A 191 -35.51 -7.95 14.97
N LYS A 192 -35.92 -8.01 13.70
CA LYS A 192 -37.33 -8.08 13.37
C LYS A 192 -37.66 -9.56 13.22
N TYR A 193 -38.18 -10.15 14.28
CA TYR A 193 -38.90 -11.42 14.17
C TYR A 193 -40.32 -11.12 13.70
N GLU A 194 -40.64 -11.74 12.59
CA GLU A 194 -41.95 -11.94 12.01
C GLU A 194 -42.63 -13.09 12.79
N TYR A 195 -43.83 -12.86 13.35
CA TYR A 195 -45.03 -13.70 13.15
C TYR A 195 -46.17 -13.25 14.08
N SER A 196 -47.34 -12.94 13.51
CA SER A 196 -48.64 -13.37 14.05
C SER A 196 -49.68 -13.12 12.96
N ASP A 197 -49.75 -14.03 12.00
CA ASP A 197 -51.07 -14.47 11.55
C ASP A 197 -51.67 -15.24 12.72
N GLU A 198 -52.70 -14.69 13.37
CA GLU A 198 -53.80 -15.46 13.95
C GLU A 198 -54.93 -14.50 14.40
N ILE A 199 -56.09 -14.71 13.73
CA ILE A 199 -57.47 -14.26 13.99
C ILE A 199 -57.87 -12.86 13.47
#